data_AF-A0A9E1YLW9-F1
#
_entry.id   AF-A0A9E1YLW9-F1
#
_cell.length_a   1.000
_cell.length_b   1.000
_cell.length_c   1.000
_cell.angle_alpha   90.00
_cell.angle_beta   90.00
_cell.angle_gamma   90.00
#
_symmetry.space_group_name_H-M   'P 1'
#
loop_
_entity.id
_entity.type
_entity.pdbx_description
1 polymer ?
#
loop_
_entity_poly.entity_id
_entity_poly.type
_entity_poly.pdbx_seq_one_letter_code
_entity_poly.pdbx_strand_id
1 'polypeptide(L)'
;MTTVNPDDILSLINQVKSQFCAWKNKTDYHGFSEKEFREVMESKFPDFSKSKKILFEKCINGDFTQPQEMGKLMYMLNKMKEIQAQQTDFDEASKEVGKKFADEYVQPLVDKLDGKKEAKKAKRDAKGPNKKKKVIKQ
;
A
#
# COMPACT_ATOMS: atom_id res chain seq x y z
N MET A 1 -17.63 18.38 -14.27
CA MET A 1 -16.76 17.45 -13.54
C MET A 1 -16.36 16.36 -14.51
N THR A 2 -15.07 16.17 -14.79
CA THR A 2 -14.60 15.02 -15.57
C THR A 2 -14.77 13.76 -14.72
N THR A 3 -15.73 12.93 -15.08
CA THR A 3 -15.95 11.63 -14.44
C THR A 3 -14.73 10.74 -14.71
N VAL A 4 -14.01 10.38 -13.65
CA VAL A 4 -12.83 9.52 -13.75
C VAL A 4 -13.31 8.07 -13.90
N ASN A 5 -13.06 7.47 -15.07
CA ASN A 5 -13.42 6.08 -15.32
C ASN A 5 -12.34 5.11 -14.79
N PRO A 6 -12.67 4.16 -13.90
CA PRO A 6 -11.72 3.18 -13.36
C PRO A 6 -11.08 2.28 -14.43
N ASP A 7 -11.82 1.97 -15.50
CA ASP A 7 -11.31 1.11 -16.58
C ASP A 7 -10.26 1.83 -17.43
N ASP A 8 -10.43 3.13 -17.66
CA ASP A 8 -9.44 3.94 -18.37
C ASP A 8 -8.14 4.04 -17.55
N ILE A 9 -8.25 4.18 -16.23
CA ILE A 9 -7.09 4.15 -15.33
C ILE A 9 -6.38 2.80 -15.42
N LEU A 10 -7.13 1.69 -15.34
CA LEU A 10 -6.56 0.35 -15.39
C LEU A 10 -5.86 0.09 -16.73
N SER A 11 -6.48 0.51 -17.84
CA SER A 11 -5.92 0.39 -19.18
C SER A 11 -4.58 1.14 -19.28
N LEU A 12 -4.53 2.41 -18.84
CA LEU A 12 -3.29 3.19 -18.84
C LEU A 12 -2.19 2.55 -17.99
N ILE A 13 -2.53 2.06 -16.80
CA ILE A 13 -1.58 1.37 -15.92
C ILE A 13 -1.03 0.11 -16.58
N ASN A 14 -1.90 -0.70 -17.20
CA ASN A 14 -1.46 -1.91 -17.89
C ASN A 14 -0.57 -1.61 -19.10
N GLN A 15 -0.85 -0.54 -19.83
CA GLN A 15 0.00 -0.10 -20.94
C GLN A 15 1.40 0.28 -20.44
N VAL A 16 1.51 1.20 -19.46
CA VAL A 16 2.82 1.62 -18.94
C VAL A 16 3.56 0.46 -18.27
N LYS A 17 2.85 -0.38 -17.50
CA LYS A 17 3.42 -1.59 -16.89
C LYS A 17 3.99 -2.54 -17.94
N SER A 18 3.28 -2.77 -19.05
CA SER A 18 3.78 -3.60 -20.14
C SER A 18 5.07 -3.04 -20.75
N GLN A 19 5.14 -1.72 -20.97
CA GLN A 19 6.35 -1.06 -21.46
C GLN A 19 7.51 -1.18 -20.46
N PHE A 20 7.23 -1.02 -19.15
CA PHE A 20 8.23 -1.23 -18.10
C PHE A 20 8.77 -2.66 -18.09
N CYS A 21 7.89 -3.67 -18.20
CA CYS A 21 8.30 -5.07 -18.30
C CYS A 21 9.17 -5.32 -19.54
N ALA A 22 8.80 -4.73 -20.69
CA ALA A 22 9.57 -4.86 -21.92
C ALA A 22 10.97 -4.25 -21.79
N TRP A 23 11.08 -3.09 -21.15
CA TRP A 23 12.37 -2.45 -20.84
C TRP A 23 13.20 -3.29 -19.87
N LYS A 24 12.61 -3.74 -18.76
CA LYS A 24 13.33 -4.58 -17.76
C LYS A 24 13.82 -5.90 -18.34
N ASN A 25 13.04 -6.52 -19.23
CA ASN A 25 13.39 -7.77 -19.90
C ASN A 25 14.28 -7.56 -21.14
N LYS A 26 14.64 -6.30 -21.47
CA LYS A 26 15.43 -5.92 -22.65
C LYS A 26 14.84 -6.39 -23.98
N THR A 27 13.53 -6.60 -24.04
CA THR A 27 12.81 -6.93 -25.27
C THR A 27 12.48 -5.69 -26.10
N ASP A 28 12.38 -4.54 -25.44
CA ASP A 28 12.25 -3.21 -26.04
C ASP A 28 13.09 -2.21 -25.21
N TYR A 29 13.37 -1.02 -25.74
CA TYR A 29 14.18 0.01 -25.08
C TYR A 29 15.58 -0.50 -24.68
N HIS A 30 16.19 -1.36 -25.49
CA HIS A 30 17.50 -1.93 -25.20
C HIS A 30 18.56 -0.83 -25.05
N GLY A 31 19.34 -0.91 -23.96
CA GLY A 31 20.41 0.06 -23.68
C GLY A 31 19.93 1.35 -23.04
N PHE A 32 18.63 1.55 -22.87
CA PHE A 32 18.11 2.72 -22.17
C PHE A 32 18.41 2.62 -20.68
N SER A 33 18.97 3.69 -20.13
CA SER A 33 18.98 3.95 -18.70
C SER A 33 17.56 4.17 -18.17
N GLU A 34 17.41 4.12 -16.85
CA GLU A 34 16.12 4.42 -16.21
C GLU A 34 15.63 5.83 -16.53
N LYS A 35 16.56 6.80 -16.60
CA LYS A 35 16.24 8.19 -16.92
C LYS A 35 15.71 8.33 -18.35
N GLU A 36 16.40 7.73 -19.33
CA GLU A 36 15.97 7.75 -20.73
C GLU A 36 14.62 7.06 -20.91
N PHE A 37 14.43 5.90 -20.28
CA PHE A 37 13.15 5.21 -20.30
C PHE A 37 12.02 6.08 -19.73
N ARG A 38 12.26 6.74 -18.59
CA ARG A 38 11.30 7.64 -17.96
C ARG A 38 10.92 8.80 -18.88
N GLU A 39 11.90 9.48 -19.47
CA GLU A 39 11.67 10.61 -20.37
C GLU A 39 10.81 10.21 -21.59
N VAL A 40 11.05 9.02 -22.15
CA VAL A 40 10.22 8.49 -23.24
C VAL A 40 8.81 8.16 -22.78
N MET A 41 8.64 7.56 -21.59
CA MET A 41 7.31 7.27 -21.06
C MET A 41 6.52 8.54 -20.72
N GLU A 42 7.19 9.58 -20.20
CA GLU A 42 6.56 10.88 -19.93
C GLU A 42 6.09 11.56 -21.22
N SER A 43 6.87 11.42 -22.29
CA SER A 43 6.51 11.93 -23.61
C SER A 43 5.37 11.14 -24.27
N LYS A 44 5.34 9.82 -24.07
CA LYS A 44 4.32 8.92 -24.63
C LYS A 44 2.98 9.00 -23.89
N PHE A 45 3.01 9.30 -22.58
CA PHE A 45 1.84 9.37 -21.72
C PHE A 45 1.78 10.71 -20.94
N PRO A 46 1.74 11.86 -21.63
CA PRO A 46 1.92 13.18 -21.00
C PRO A 46 0.80 13.53 -20.01
N ASP A 47 -0.44 13.16 -20.31
CA ASP A 47 -1.55 13.41 -19.41
C ASP A 47 -1.52 12.49 -18.21
N PHE A 48 -1.05 11.24 -18.38
CA PHE A 48 -0.96 10.29 -17.28
C PHE A 48 0.16 10.68 -16.30
N SER A 49 1.33 11.07 -16.82
CA SER A 49 2.45 11.54 -16.01
C SER A 49 2.15 12.84 -15.25
N LYS A 50 1.35 13.74 -15.84
CA LYS A 50 0.94 15.00 -15.20
C LYS A 50 -0.26 14.86 -14.27
N SER A 51 -1.38 14.34 -14.78
CA SER A 51 -2.66 14.31 -14.03
C SER A 51 -2.74 13.19 -13.00
N LYS A 52 -1.99 12.09 -13.20
CA LYS A 52 -2.00 10.90 -12.35
C LYS A 52 -0.57 10.50 -11.98
N LYS A 53 0.24 11.51 -11.65
CA LYS A 53 1.68 11.40 -11.37
C LYS A 53 2.05 10.22 -10.47
N ILE A 54 1.35 10.04 -9.35
CA ILE A 54 1.64 8.96 -8.40
C ILE A 54 1.48 7.57 -9.04
N LEU A 55 0.40 7.36 -9.81
CA LEU A 55 0.16 6.10 -10.51
C LEU A 55 1.19 5.87 -11.60
N PHE A 56 1.55 6.92 -12.34
CA PHE A 56 2.61 6.86 -13.34
C PHE A 56 3.96 6.47 -12.72
N GLU A 57 4.37 7.14 -11.64
CA GLU A 57 5.62 6.85 -10.93
C GLU A 57 5.66 5.40 -10.42
N LYS A 58 4.56 4.91 -9.84
CA LYS A 58 4.44 3.50 -9.43
C LYS A 58 4.59 2.53 -10.60
N CYS A 59 4.12 2.87 -11.81
CA CYS A 59 4.36 2.06 -13.00
C CYS A 59 5.84 2.06 -13.40
N ILE A 60 6.47 3.24 -13.47
CA ILE A 60 7.86 3.41 -13.89
C ILE A 60 8.84 2.79 -12.90
N ASN A 61 8.52 2.81 -11.61
CA ASN A 61 9.36 2.20 -10.57
C ASN A 61 9.14 0.68 -10.47
N GLY A 62 8.12 0.15 -11.14
CA GLY A 62 7.80 -1.28 -11.16
C GLY A 62 6.95 -1.77 -9.99
N ASP A 63 6.41 -0.89 -9.14
CA ASP A 63 5.58 -1.27 -7.99
C ASP A 63 4.42 -2.19 -8.41
N PHE A 64 3.75 -1.88 -9.52
CA PHE A 64 2.61 -2.68 -10.02
C PHE A 64 3.00 -4.00 -10.72
N THR A 65 4.29 -4.32 -10.79
CA THR A 65 4.71 -5.70 -11.10
C THR A 65 4.49 -6.64 -9.93
N GLN A 66 4.46 -6.11 -8.70
CA GLN A 66 4.21 -6.88 -7.50
C GLN A 66 2.71 -7.20 -7.39
N PRO A 67 2.33 -8.48 -7.24
CA PRO A 67 0.93 -8.88 -7.14
C PRO A 67 0.18 -8.20 -5.99
N GLN A 68 0.85 -7.95 -4.86
CA GLN A 68 0.26 -7.27 -3.70
C GLN A 68 -0.15 -5.83 -4.05
N GLU A 69 0.74 -5.04 -4.62
CA GLU A 69 0.46 -3.64 -4.98
C GLU A 69 -0.60 -3.54 -6.07
N MET A 70 -0.56 -4.43 -7.07
CA MET A 70 -1.60 -4.53 -8.08
C MET A 70 -2.96 -4.93 -7.48
N GLY A 71 -2.97 -5.85 -6.51
CA GLY A 71 -4.18 -6.28 -5.81
C GLY A 71 -4.85 -5.14 -5.03
N LYS A 72 -4.07 -4.29 -4.37
CA LYS A 72 -4.57 -3.09 -3.68
C LYS A 72 -5.19 -2.09 -4.65
N LEU A 73 -4.52 -1.83 -5.76
CA LEU A 73 -5.04 -0.96 -6.81
C LEU A 73 -6.37 -1.50 -7.37
N MET A 74 -6.42 -2.79 -7.71
CA MET A 74 -7.65 -3.42 -8.22
C MET A 74 -8.80 -3.31 -7.22
N TYR A 75 -8.53 -3.48 -5.93
CA TYR A 75 -9.53 -3.30 -4.89
C TYR A 75 -10.07 -1.86 -4.85
N MET A 76 -9.20 -0.85 -4.91
CA MET A 76 -9.62 0.56 -4.96
C MET A 76 -10.43 0.88 -6.23
N LEU A 77 -10.01 0.39 -7.39
CA LEU A 77 -10.72 0.59 -8.65
C LEU A 77 -12.10 -0.08 -8.64
N ASN A 78 -12.22 -1.27 -8.04
CA ASN A 78 -13.51 -1.93 -7.86
C ASN A 78 -14.44 -1.12 -6.97
N LYS A 79 -13.94 -0.57 -5.85
CA LYS A 79 -14.74 0.33 -5.00
C LYS A 79 -15.21 1.57 -5.75
N MET A 80 -14.37 2.15 -6.60
CA MET A 80 -14.81 3.25 -7.47
C MET A 80 -15.93 2.84 -8.43
N LYS A 81 -15.89 1.61 -8.97
CA LYS A 81 -16.97 1.09 -9.81
C LYS A 81 -18.26 0.87 -9.03
N GLU A 82 -18.19 0.34 -7.82
CA GLU A 82 -19.35 0.15 -6.93
C GLU A 82 -20.04 1.50 -6.64
N ILE A 83 -19.25 2.55 -6.36
CA ILE A 83 -19.76 3.92 -6.17
C ILE A 83 -20.43 4.43 -7.44
N GLN A 84 -19.80 4.25 -8.61
CA GLN A 84 -20.37 4.69 -9.90
C GLN A 84 -21.66 3.96 -10.26
N ALA A 85 -21.76 2.69 -9.87
CA ALA A 85 -22.95 1.86 -10.04
C ALA A 85 -24.03 2.13 -8.97
N GLN A 86 -23.82 3.09 -8.06
CA GLN A 86 -24.70 3.40 -6.93
C GLN A 86 -24.98 2.19 -6.02
N GLN A 87 -24.07 1.21 -5.99
CA GLN A 87 -24.17 0.03 -5.13
C GLN A 87 -23.74 0.32 -3.69
N THR A 88 -22.90 1.34 -3.52
CA THR A 88 -22.46 1.88 -2.24
C THR A 88 -22.28 3.39 -2.39
N ASP A 89 -22.30 4.12 -1.28
CA ASP A 89 -21.95 5.53 -1.30
C ASP A 89 -20.44 5.74 -1.07
N PHE A 90 -19.98 6.97 -1.32
CA PHE A 90 -18.58 7.31 -1.19
C PHE A 90 -18.07 7.18 0.26
N ASP A 91 -18.90 7.48 1.25
CA ASP A 91 -18.51 7.48 2.67
C ASP A 91 -18.29 6.04 3.17
N GLU A 92 -19.21 5.14 2.86
CA GLU A 92 -19.13 3.73 3.21
C GLU A 92 -17.94 3.05 2.52
N ALA A 93 -17.77 3.27 1.20
CA ALA A 93 -16.62 2.76 0.47
C ALA A 93 -15.29 3.30 1.02
N SER A 94 -15.24 4.58 1.39
CA SER A 94 -14.04 5.19 1.98
C SER A 94 -13.71 4.60 3.35
N LYS A 95 -14.72 4.35 4.19
CA LYS A 95 -14.55 3.68 5.50
C LYS A 95 -14.04 2.26 5.33
N GLU A 96 -14.59 1.51 4.38
CA GLU A 96 -14.16 0.13 4.12
C GLU A 96 -12.70 0.06 3.66
N VAL A 97 -12.33 0.91 2.70
CA VAL A 97 -10.96 1.01 2.21
C VAL A 97 -10.00 1.42 3.34
N GLY A 98 -10.38 2.43 4.11
CA GLY A 98 -9.58 2.92 5.25
C GLY A 98 -9.38 1.84 6.31
N LYS A 99 -10.45 1.13 6.68
CA LYS A 99 -10.38 0.02 7.65
C LYS A 99 -9.46 -1.09 7.16
N LYS A 100 -9.59 -1.52 5.91
CA LYS A 100 -8.74 -2.58 5.34
C LYS A 100 -7.25 -2.26 5.46
N PHE A 101 -6.86 -1.03 5.14
CA PHE A 101 -5.46 -0.63 5.24
C PHE A 101 -5.00 -0.38 6.69
N ALA A 102 -5.89 0.10 7.58
CA ALA A 102 -5.58 0.16 9.00
C ALA A 102 -5.33 -1.25 9.58
N ASP A 103 -6.16 -2.23 9.20
CA ASP A 103 -6.00 -3.62 9.62
C ASP A 103 -4.69 -4.23 9.07
N GLU A 104 -4.29 -3.90 7.84
CA GLU A 104 -3.03 -4.38 7.23
C GLU A 104 -1.78 -3.78 7.88
N TYR A 105 -1.79 -2.47 8.18
CA TYR A 105 -0.57 -1.73 8.54
C TYR A 105 -0.49 -1.29 10.00
N VAL A 106 -1.61 -0.93 10.60
CA VAL A 106 -1.66 -0.37 11.96
C VAL A 106 -1.86 -1.48 12.98
N GLN A 107 -2.78 -2.42 12.72
CA GLN A 107 -3.09 -3.50 13.66
C GLN A 107 -1.86 -4.32 14.07
N PRO A 108 -0.95 -4.72 13.16
CA PRO A 108 0.24 -5.46 13.56
C PRO A 108 1.19 -4.68 14.47
N LEU A 109 1.16 -3.34 14.41
CA LEU A 109 1.94 -2.49 15.31
C LEU A 109 1.28 -2.38 16.68
N VAL A 110 -0.05 -2.25 16.71
CA VAL A 110 -0.85 -2.26 17.95
C VAL A 110 -0.66 -3.58 18.70
N ASP A 111 -0.83 -4.71 18.01
CA ASP A 111 -0.68 -6.04 18.60
C ASP A 111 0.73 -6.25 19.18
N LYS A 112 1.77 -5.75 18.49
CA LYS A 112 3.15 -5.77 19.00
C LYS A 112 3.34 -4.89 20.24
N LEU A 113 2.66 -3.75 20.33
CA LEU A 113 2.74 -2.86 21.48
C LEU A 113 2.01 -3.46 22.69
N ASP A 114 0.84 -4.04 22.49
CA ASP A 114 0.06 -4.61 23.57
C ASP A 114 0.66 -5.93 24.08
N GLY A 115 1.18 -6.78 23.20
CA GLY A 115 1.98 -7.95 23.59
C GLY A 115 3.21 -7.58 24.42
N LYS A 116 3.87 -6.45 24.12
CA LYS A 116 4.99 -5.93 24.93
C LYS A 116 4.55 -5.42 26.31
N LYS A 117 3.35 -4.85 26.43
CA LYS A 117 2.78 -4.41 27.72
C LYS A 117 2.45 -5.62 28.60
N GLU A 118 1.81 -6.63 28.04
CA GLU A 118 1.46 -7.87 28.75
C GLU A 118 2.72 -8.62 29.22
N ALA A 119 3.75 -8.73 28.38
CA ALA A 119 5.03 -9.32 28.76
C ALA A 119 5.76 -8.54 29.87
N LYS A 120 5.64 -7.21 29.89
CA LYS A 120 6.19 -6.37 30.97
C LYS A 120 5.40 -6.52 32.27
N LYS A 121 4.08 -6.66 32.20
CA LYS A 121 3.20 -6.89 33.36
C LYS A 121 3.48 -8.27 33.98
N ALA A 122 3.53 -9.32 33.18
CA ALA A 122 3.88 -10.67 33.63
C ALA A 122 5.26 -10.75 34.30
N LYS A 123 6.27 -10.01 33.80
CA LYS A 123 7.60 -9.93 34.45
C LYS A 123 7.60 -9.14 35.78
N ARG A 124 6.69 -8.19 35.97
CA ARG A 124 6.52 -7.48 37.25
C ARG A 124 5.81 -8.36 38.26
N ASP A 125 4.78 -9.09 37.83
CA ASP A 125 3.99 -9.96 38.70
C ASP A 125 4.77 -11.23 39.10
N ALA A 126 5.67 -11.73 38.24
CA ALA A 126 6.59 -12.83 38.57
C ALA A 126 7.74 -12.44 39.53
N LYS A 127 8.03 -11.13 39.70
CA LYS A 127 8.94 -10.61 40.72
C LYS A 127 8.13 -10.15 41.94
N GLY A 128 7.50 -11.10 42.62
CA GLY A 128 6.75 -10.85 43.86
C GLY A 128 7.59 -10.12 44.94
N PRO A 129 6.94 -9.44 45.90
CA PRO A 129 7.61 -8.60 46.89
C PRO A 129 8.56 -9.43 47.76
N ASN A 130 9.83 -9.07 47.72
CA ASN A 130 10.89 -9.65 48.55
C ASN A 130 10.57 -9.38 50.03
N LYS A 131 9.92 -10.34 50.72
CA LYS A 131 9.69 -10.29 52.17
C LYS A 131 11.04 -10.38 52.87
N LYS A 132 11.61 -9.22 53.26
CA LYS A 132 12.72 -9.14 54.21
C LYS A 132 12.30 -9.87 55.50
N LYS A 133 12.84 -11.08 55.73
CA LYS A 133 12.76 -11.77 57.03
C LYS A 133 13.40 -10.87 58.09
N LYS A 134 12.59 -10.31 58.97
CA LYS A 134 13.04 -9.60 60.17
C LYS A 134 13.55 -10.66 61.15
N VAL A 135 14.87 -10.76 61.33
CA VAL A 135 15.49 -11.63 62.33
C VAL A 135 15.21 -11.01 63.69
N ILE A 136 14.38 -11.66 64.51
CA ILE A 136 14.22 -11.34 65.93
C ILE A 136 15.31 -12.14 66.66
N LYS A 137 16.29 -11.44 67.23
CA LYS A 137 17.22 -12.02 68.21
C LYS A 137 16.55 -12.01 69.58
N GLN A 138 16.50 -13.17 70.21
CA GLN A 138 16.21 -13.34 71.65
C GLN A 138 17.47 -13.00 72.46
#